data_AF-A0ABD3Z8K6-F1
#
_entry.id   AF-A0ABD3Z8K6-F1
#
_cell.length_a   1.000
_cell.length_b   1.000
_cell.length_c   1.000
_cell.angle_alpha   90.00
_cell.angle_beta   90.00
_cell.angle_gamma   90.00
#
_symmetry.space_group_name_H-M   'P 1'
#
loop_
_entity.id
_entity.type
_entity.pdbx_description
1 polymer ?
#
loop_
_entity_poly.entity_id
_entity_poly.type
_entity_poly.pdbx_seq_one_letter_code
_entity_poly.pdbx_strand_id
1 'polypeptide(L)'
;MEHNNFSLLYSELSLNPDLPTLAERCKLLTEILLDCKSLPQTQPVCRCLGAWLEEVKSGLTESMRDFQVVEFEDEAEQPRQQEWLLEDTETKCDYCRALNHVLLVSHFDRDMLPHLTGLLHDIAHSMAADVVAPQRAETVIHIIS
;
A
#
# COMPACT_ATOMS: atom_id res chain seq x y z
N MET A 1 -21.06 -7.59 14.73
CA MET A 1 -19.97 -7.29 13.79
C MET A 1 -18.70 -7.82 14.43
N GLU A 2 -18.24 -8.99 13.99
CA GLU A 2 -17.00 -9.57 14.47
C GLU A 2 -15.85 -8.76 13.87
N HIS A 3 -15.17 -7.96 14.70
CA HIS A 3 -13.84 -7.49 14.38
C HIS A 3 -12.95 -8.72 14.36
N ASN A 4 -12.84 -9.37 13.20
CA ASN A 4 -11.86 -10.43 12.99
C ASN A 4 -10.50 -9.80 13.21
N ASN A 5 -9.96 -10.03 14.39
CA ASN A 5 -8.71 -9.47 14.87
C ASN A 5 -7.55 -10.23 14.21
N PHE A 6 -7.53 -10.24 12.87
CA PHE A 6 -6.57 -10.99 12.05
C PHE A 6 -5.14 -10.53 12.33
N SER A 7 -4.96 -9.30 12.82
CA SER A 7 -3.66 -8.78 13.30
C SER A 7 -3.06 -9.67 14.41
N LEU A 8 -3.88 -10.31 15.26
CA LEU A 8 -3.41 -11.26 16.29
C LEU A 8 -2.87 -12.58 15.72
N LEU A 9 -3.16 -12.91 14.46
CA LEU A 9 -2.66 -14.13 13.81
C LEU A 9 -1.27 -13.94 13.18
N TYR A 10 -0.83 -12.69 13.05
CA TYR A 10 0.45 -12.33 12.43
C TYR A 10 1.31 -11.64 13.47
N SER A 11 1.98 -12.44 14.31
CA SER A 11 2.80 -11.97 15.44
C SER A 11 3.84 -10.90 15.06
N GLU A 12 4.27 -10.88 13.80
CA GLU A 12 5.19 -9.89 13.26
C GLU A 12 4.59 -8.48 13.23
N LEU A 13 3.26 -8.33 13.09
CA LEU A 13 2.59 -7.02 13.16
C LEU A 13 2.65 -6.42 14.57
N SER A 14 2.67 -7.26 15.62
CA SER A 14 2.84 -6.81 17.01
C SER A 14 4.21 -6.15 17.27
N LEU A 15 5.15 -6.25 16.33
CA LEU A 15 6.45 -5.55 16.41
C LEU A 15 6.36 -4.09 15.95
N ASN A 16 5.19 -3.62 15.53
CA ASN A 16 4.95 -2.29 14.97
C ASN A 16 5.98 -1.94 13.88
N PRO A 17 6.06 -2.74 12.79
CA PRO A 17 6.97 -2.46 11.69
C PRO A 17 6.68 -1.08 11.08
N ASP A 18 7.73 -0.42 10.60
CA ASP A 18 7.60 0.86 9.91
C ASP A 18 6.89 0.71 8.55
N LEU A 19 6.42 1.84 8.00
CA LEU A 19 5.66 1.87 6.76
C LEU A 19 6.41 1.24 5.57
N PRO A 20 7.73 1.48 5.36
CA PRO A 20 8.51 0.77 4.34
C PRO A 20 8.52 -0.75 4.53
N THR A 21 8.69 -1.24 5.77
CA THR A 21 8.68 -2.68 6.05
C THR A 21 7.30 -3.29 5.78
N LEU A 22 6.22 -2.59 6.16
CA LEU A 22 4.85 -3.00 5.87
C LEU A 22 4.61 -3.12 4.35
N ALA A 23 5.04 -2.13 3.57
CA ALA A 23 4.86 -2.09 2.12
C ALA A 23 5.67 -3.19 1.40
N GLU A 24 6.93 -3.40 1.78
CA GLU A 24 7.78 -4.46 1.21
C GLU A 24 7.22 -5.85 1.53
N ARG A 25 6.64 -6.04 2.72
CA ARG A 25 5.95 -7.29 3.06
C ARG A 25 4.71 -7.53 2.20
N CYS A 26 3.93 -6.48 1.93
CA CYS A 26 2.79 -6.58 1.00
C CYS A 26 3.26 -7.01 -0.40
N LYS A 27 4.32 -6.38 -0.92
CA LYS A 27 4.93 -6.75 -2.20
C LYS A 27 5.35 -8.22 -2.22
N LEU A 28 6.09 -8.70 -1.22
CA LEU A 28 6.49 -10.12 -1.12
C LEU A 28 5.29 -11.08 -1.12
N LEU A 29 4.22 -10.74 -0.39
CA LEU A 29 3.01 -11.55 -0.37
C LEU A 29 2.33 -11.62 -1.74
N THR A 30 2.36 -10.53 -2.52
CA THR A 30 1.86 -10.55 -3.90
C THR A 30 2.73 -11.37 -4.85
N GLU A 31 4.06 -11.42 -4.65
CA GLU A 31 4.95 -12.31 -5.41
C GLU A 31 4.57 -13.78 -5.16
N ILE A 32 4.29 -14.15 -3.91
CA ILE A 32 3.80 -15.49 -3.55
C ILE A 32 2.44 -15.78 -4.20
N LEU A 33 1.56 -14.78 -4.35
CA LEU A 33 0.27 -14.93 -5.02
C LEU A 33 0.42 -15.27 -6.51
N LEU A 34 1.46 -14.80 -7.21
CA LEU A 34 1.71 -15.16 -8.61
C LEU A 34 1.97 -16.66 -8.79
N ASP A 35 2.55 -17.30 -7.77
CA ASP A 35 2.82 -18.73 -7.77
C ASP A 35 1.60 -19.58 -7.38
N CYS A 36 0.58 -18.98 -6.77
CA CYS A 36 -0.66 -19.68 -6.44
C CYS A 36 -1.41 -20.08 -7.71
N LYS A 37 -1.73 -21.37 -7.86
CA LYS A 37 -2.43 -21.91 -9.05
C LYS A 37 -3.89 -22.26 -8.77
N SER A 38 -4.36 -22.00 -7.56
CA SER A 38 -5.71 -22.34 -7.11
C SER A 38 -6.20 -21.45 -5.97
N LEU A 39 -7.52 -21.35 -5.82
CA LEU A 39 -8.16 -20.58 -4.74
C LEU A 39 -7.75 -21.05 -3.33
N PRO A 40 -7.66 -22.36 -3.02
CA PRO A 40 -7.25 -22.81 -1.69
C PRO A 40 -5.83 -22.36 -1.30
N GLN A 41 -4.91 -22.22 -2.27
CA GLN A 41 -3.57 -21.66 -2.03
C GLN A 41 -3.60 -20.14 -1.86
N THR A 42 -4.45 -19.46 -2.66
CA THR A 42 -4.58 -18.00 -2.69
C THR A 42 -5.16 -17.45 -1.37
N GLN A 43 -6.19 -18.11 -0.82
CA GLN A 43 -6.92 -17.64 0.36
C GLN A 43 -6.07 -17.33 1.60
N PRO A 44 -5.19 -18.21 2.10
CA PRO A 44 -4.37 -17.90 3.27
C PRO A 44 -3.43 -16.72 3.03
N VAL A 45 -2.88 -16.60 1.82
CA VAL A 45 -1.98 -15.51 1.45
C VAL A 45 -2.75 -14.19 1.36
N CYS A 46 -3.93 -14.17 0.74
CA CYS A 46 -4.79 -12.98 0.70
C CYS A 46 -5.29 -12.53 2.07
N ARG A 47 -5.56 -13.45 3.01
CA ARG A 47 -5.90 -13.10 4.40
C ARG A 47 -4.73 -12.41 5.09
N CYS A 48 -3.52 -12.92 4.88
CA CYS A 48 -2.29 -12.32 5.38
C CYS A 48 -2.11 -10.93 4.78
N LEU A 49 -2.11 -10.83 3.45
CA LEU A 49 -1.98 -9.57 2.74
C LEU A 49 -3.03 -8.54 3.19
N GLY A 50 -4.28 -8.96 3.42
CA GLY A 50 -5.32 -8.10 3.94
C GLY A 50 -4.96 -7.48 5.28
N ALA A 51 -4.45 -8.26 6.24
CA ALA A 51 -4.03 -7.73 7.54
C ALA A 51 -2.89 -6.71 7.41
N TRP A 52 -1.88 -6.99 6.57
CA TRP A 52 -0.77 -6.06 6.34
C TRP A 52 -1.21 -4.78 5.62
N LEU A 53 -2.12 -4.87 4.65
CA LEU A 53 -2.65 -3.70 3.94
C LEU A 53 -3.46 -2.77 4.85
N GLU A 54 -4.17 -3.30 5.85
CA GLU A 54 -4.85 -2.45 6.85
C GLU A 54 -3.84 -1.65 7.69
N GLU A 55 -2.72 -2.26 8.09
CA GLU A 55 -1.66 -1.55 8.82
C GLU A 55 -0.94 -0.52 7.93
N VAL A 56 -0.71 -0.83 6.64
CA VAL A 56 -0.20 0.16 5.66
C VAL A 56 -1.15 1.36 5.57
N LYS A 57 -2.46 1.12 5.43
CA LYS A 57 -3.47 2.18 5.35
C LYS A 57 -3.47 3.04 6.62
N SER A 58 -3.37 2.41 7.79
CA SER A 58 -3.27 3.12 9.07
C SER A 58 -2.01 3.99 9.11
N GLY A 59 -0.85 3.45 8.76
CA GLY A 59 0.43 4.18 8.75
C GLY A 59 0.46 5.33 7.74
N LEU A 60 -0.13 5.17 6.56
CA LEU A 60 -0.30 6.26 5.58
C LEU A 60 -1.19 7.38 6.13
N THR A 61 -2.34 7.01 6.71
CA THR A 61 -3.27 7.98 7.31
C THR A 61 -2.61 8.78 8.43
N GLU A 62 -1.84 8.12 9.30
CA GLU A 62 -1.11 8.76 10.38
C GLU A 62 -0.02 9.70 9.84
N SER A 63 0.77 9.23 8.87
CA SER A 63 1.80 10.04 8.22
C SER A 63 1.23 11.31 7.60
N MET A 64 0.08 11.23 6.92
CA MET A 64 -0.57 12.39 6.28
C MET A 64 -1.15 13.41 7.28
N ARG A 65 -1.57 12.97 8.47
CA ARG A 65 -2.08 13.88 9.51
C ARG A 65 -1.01 14.87 9.98
N ASP A 66 0.24 14.44 10.06
CA ASP A 66 1.34 15.28 10.52
C ASP A 66 1.65 16.41 9.52
N PHE A 67 1.40 16.21 8.22
CA PHE A 67 1.61 17.22 7.17
C PHE A 67 0.44 18.19 7.03
N GLN A 68 -0.79 17.75 7.32
CA GLN A 68 -1.99 18.60 7.22
C GLN A 68 -2.01 19.77 8.23
N VAL A 69 -1.23 19.68 9.32
CA VAL A 69 -1.19 20.69 10.38
C VAL A 69 -0.25 21.87 10.05
N VAL A 70 0.68 21.71 9.09
CA VAL A 70 1.74 22.71 8.81
C VAL A 70 1.30 23.78 7.79
N GLU A 71 0.22 23.57 7.04
CA GLU A 71 -0.15 24.43 5.89
C GLU A 71 -0.89 25.76 6.23
N PHE A 72 -0.97 26.20 7.49
CA PHE A 72 -1.81 27.37 7.85
C PHE A 72 -1.15 28.45 8.74
N GLU A 73 0.11 28.83 8.51
CA GLU A 73 0.70 29.95 9.26
C GLU A 73 1.31 31.13 8.46
N ASP A 74 1.31 31.17 7.13
CA ASP A 74 1.67 32.44 6.45
C ASP A 74 0.98 32.67 5.09
N GLU A 75 0.15 33.71 5.02
CA GLU A 75 -0.44 34.26 3.80
C GLU A 75 0.63 35.01 2.98
N ALA A 76 1.53 34.31 2.27
CA ALA A 76 2.38 34.98 1.28
C ALA A 76 2.98 34.12 0.15
N GLU A 77 2.88 32.79 0.17
CA GLU A 77 3.46 31.96 -0.90
C GLU A 77 2.41 31.04 -1.53
N GLN A 78 2.30 31.12 -2.88
CA GLN A 78 1.45 30.23 -3.64
C GLN A 78 1.85 28.77 -3.36
N PRO A 79 0.92 27.88 -2.99
CA PRO A 79 1.24 26.49 -2.74
C PRO A 79 1.55 25.83 -4.08
N ARG A 80 2.83 25.67 -4.42
CA ARG A 80 3.24 24.99 -5.64
C ARG A 80 4.02 23.73 -5.25
N GLN A 81 3.38 22.58 -5.51
CA GLN A 81 3.99 21.25 -5.70
C GLN A 81 4.33 20.38 -4.46
N GLN A 82 3.68 20.57 -3.31
CA GLN A 82 3.63 19.54 -2.26
C GLN A 82 2.26 18.84 -2.15
N GLU A 83 1.32 19.24 -3.00
CA GLU A 83 0.09 18.51 -3.20
C GLU A 83 0.43 17.05 -3.64
N TRP A 84 0.17 16.08 -2.75
CA TRP A 84 -0.23 14.69 -3.05
C TRP A 84 0.88 13.61 -3.14
N LEU A 85 2.05 13.81 -2.52
CA LEU A 85 3.18 12.85 -2.56
C LEU A 85 2.83 11.42 -2.06
N LEU A 86 1.87 11.30 -1.15
CA LEU A 86 1.37 10.02 -0.62
C LEU A 86 -0.09 9.73 -0.98
N GLU A 87 -0.82 10.65 -1.63
CA GLU A 87 -2.23 10.42 -1.96
C GLU A 87 -2.39 9.45 -3.13
N ASP A 88 -1.43 9.46 -4.06
CA ASP A 88 -1.29 8.40 -5.07
C ASP A 88 -0.93 7.05 -4.42
N THR A 89 -0.07 7.05 -3.39
CA THR A 89 0.30 5.86 -2.61
C THR A 89 -0.88 5.31 -1.80
N GLU A 90 -1.69 6.19 -1.20
CA GLU A 90 -2.92 5.84 -0.48
C GLU A 90 -3.95 5.25 -1.45
N THR A 91 -4.12 5.86 -2.62
CA THR A 91 -4.98 5.36 -3.69
C THR A 91 -4.55 3.96 -4.14
N LYS A 92 -3.24 3.74 -4.35
CA LYS A 92 -2.67 2.41 -4.65
C LYS A 92 -2.94 1.40 -3.53
N CYS A 93 -2.84 1.81 -2.27
CA CYS A 93 -3.18 0.97 -1.12
C CYS A 93 -4.66 0.54 -1.16
N ASP A 94 -5.58 1.47 -1.44
CA ASP A 94 -7.00 1.17 -1.54
C ASP A 94 -7.34 0.27 -2.74
N TYR A 95 -6.64 0.42 -3.88
CA TYR A 95 -6.75 -0.52 -4.99
C TYR A 95 -6.26 -1.92 -4.62
N CYS A 96 -5.13 -2.03 -3.94
CA CYS A 96 -4.64 -3.31 -3.42
C CYS A 96 -5.66 -3.96 -2.47
N ARG A 97 -6.27 -3.19 -1.56
CA ARG A 97 -7.30 -3.68 -0.64
C ARG A 97 -8.54 -4.18 -1.38
N ALA A 98 -9.02 -3.42 -2.37
CA ALA A 98 -10.17 -3.78 -3.19
C ALA A 98 -9.91 -5.07 -3.99
N LEU A 99 -8.77 -5.17 -4.67
CA LEU A 99 -8.41 -6.37 -5.44
C LEU A 99 -8.19 -7.59 -4.54
N ASN A 100 -7.53 -7.42 -3.40
CA ASN A 100 -7.36 -8.49 -2.42
C ASN A 100 -8.71 -8.97 -1.87
N HIS A 101 -9.67 -8.06 -1.67
CA HIS A 101 -11.03 -8.43 -1.30
C HIS A 101 -11.72 -9.25 -2.38
N VAL A 102 -11.61 -8.86 -3.66
CA VAL A 102 -12.14 -9.65 -4.80
C VAL A 102 -11.57 -11.07 -4.77
N LEU A 103 -10.25 -11.21 -4.60
CA LEU A 103 -9.59 -12.52 -4.51
C LEU A 103 -10.07 -13.38 -3.32
N LEU A 104 -10.53 -12.76 -2.23
CA LEU A 104 -11.00 -13.46 -1.02
C LEU A 104 -12.45 -13.92 -1.10
N VAL A 105 -13.35 -13.08 -1.62
CA VAL A 105 -14.81 -13.30 -1.45
C VAL A 105 -15.58 -13.45 -2.75
N SER A 106 -14.97 -13.14 -3.90
CA SER A 106 -15.69 -13.16 -5.17
C SER A 106 -15.57 -14.50 -5.87
N HIS A 107 -16.57 -14.80 -6.70
CA HIS A 107 -16.48 -15.88 -7.68
C HIS A 107 -16.00 -15.25 -8.99
N PHE A 108 -14.94 -15.80 -9.57
CA PHE A 108 -14.39 -15.38 -10.84
C PHE A 108 -13.94 -16.60 -11.63
N ASP A 109 -13.88 -16.45 -12.94
CA ASP A 109 -13.44 -17.52 -13.82
C ASP A 109 -11.97 -17.85 -13.57
N ARG A 110 -11.61 -19.12 -13.78
CA ARG A 110 -10.26 -19.61 -13.44
C ARG A 110 -9.16 -18.89 -14.21
N ASP A 111 -9.45 -18.44 -15.42
CA ASP A 111 -8.58 -17.65 -16.28
C ASP A 111 -8.38 -16.21 -15.79
N MET A 112 -9.28 -15.67 -14.97
CA MET A 112 -9.11 -14.36 -14.34
C MET A 112 -8.09 -14.36 -13.22
N LEU A 113 -7.87 -15.50 -12.53
CA LEU A 113 -7.00 -15.58 -11.35
C LEU A 113 -5.59 -14.99 -11.61
N PRO A 114 -4.86 -15.38 -12.68
CA PRO A 114 -3.52 -14.85 -12.94
C PRO A 114 -3.52 -13.35 -13.27
N HIS A 115 -4.61 -12.83 -13.85
CA HIS A 115 -4.73 -11.41 -14.18
C HIS A 115 -5.01 -10.58 -12.93
N LEU A 116 -5.86 -11.07 -12.03
CA LEU A 116 -6.16 -10.40 -10.76
C LEU A 116 -4.93 -10.40 -9.83
N THR A 117 -4.22 -11.52 -9.72
CA THR A 117 -2.98 -11.58 -8.91
C THR A 117 -1.85 -10.77 -9.55
N GLY A 118 -1.73 -10.77 -10.87
CA GLY A 118 -0.79 -9.91 -11.61
C GLY A 118 -1.03 -8.43 -11.39
N LEU A 119 -2.27 -7.97 -11.56
CA LEU A 119 -2.61 -6.56 -11.32
C LEU A 119 -2.37 -6.14 -9.88
N LEU A 120 -2.75 -6.99 -8.92
CA LEU A 120 -2.48 -6.74 -7.50
C LEU A 120 -0.97 -6.65 -7.21
N HIS A 121 -0.17 -7.49 -7.85
CA HIS A 121 1.29 -7.43 -7.75
C HIS A 121 1.87 -6.12 -8.30
N ASP A 122 1.46 -5.71 -9.51
CA ASP A 122 1.96 -4.49 -10.14
C ASP A 122 1.67 -3.24 -9.30
N ILE A 123 0.45 -3.14 -8.74
CA ILE A 123 0.06 -2.02 -7.89
C ILE A 123 0.81 -2.07 -6.55
N ALA A 124 0.92 -3.24 -5.91
CA ALA A 124 1.66 -3.38 -4.65
C ALA A 124 3.15 -3.07 -4.81
N HIS A 125 3.75 -3.47 -5.94
CA HIS A 125 5.13 -3.14 -6.27
C HIS A 125 5.32 -1.63 -6.47
N SER A 126 4.41 -0.97 -7.20
CA SER A 126 4.45 0.49 -7.36
C SER A 126 4.31 1.20 -6.01
N MET A 127 3.35 0.78 -5.19
CA MET A 127 3.12 1.34 -3.85
C MET A 127 4.36 1.20 -2.97
N ALA A 128 5.01 0.03 -2.95
CA ALA A 128 6.23 -0.18 -2.18
C ALA A 128 7.38 0.71 -2.67
N ALA A 129 7.50 0.92 -3.99
CA ALA A 129 8.51 1.81 -4.55
C ALA A 129 8.32 3.27 -4.07
N ASP A 130 7.08 3.75 -3.99
CA ASP A 130 6.77 5.12 -3.52
C ASP A 130 7.06 5.32 -2.03
N VAL A 131 6.90 4.27 -1.22
CA VAL A 131 7.17 4.32 0.22
C VAL A 131 8.68 4.21 0.53
N VAL A 132 9.41 3.38 -0.22
CA VAL A 132 10.85 3.12 0.02
C VAL A 132 11.73 4.22 -0.57
N ALA A 133 11.35 4.78 -1.71
CA ALA A 133 12.00 5.94 -2.28
C ALA A 133 11.09 7.15 -2.05
N PRO A 134 11.34 7.99 -1.03
CA PRO A 134 10.83 9.35 -1.12
C PRO A 134 11.50 9.90 -2.38
N GLN A 135 10.73 10.11 -3.45
CA GLN A 135 11.27 10.58 -4.72
C GLN A 135 12.17 11.76 -4.40
N ARG A 136 13.47 11.63 -4.69
CA ARG A 136 14.38 12.77 -4.65
C ARG A 136 13.74 13.76 -5.59
N ALA A 137 13.19 14.85 -5.05
CA ALA A 137 12.95 16.04 -5.85
C ALA A 137 14.24 16.25 -6.65
N GLU A 138 14.16 16.11 -7.97
CA GLU A 138 15.27 16.41 -8.85
C GLU A 138 15.69 17.83 -8.47
N THR A 139 16.81 17.96 -7.78
CA THR A 139 17.39 19.26 -7.49
C THR A 139 17.86 19.78 -8.83
N VAL A 140 16.96 20.50 -9.52
CA VAL A 140 17.31 21.32 -10.67
C VAL A 140 18.21 22.42 -10.12
N ILE A 141 19.51 22.15 -10.10
CA ILE A 141 20.52 23.15 -9.80
C ILE A 141 20.50 24.14 -10.96
N HIS A 142 19.73 25.20 -10.82
CA HIS A 142 19.87 26.37 -11.68
C HIS A 142 21.20 27.04 -11.34
N ILE A 143 22.25 26.72 -12.11
CA ILE A 143 23.47 27.50 -12.12
C ILE A 143 23.13 28.83 -12.80
N ILE A 144 22.96 29.89 -12.01
CA ILE A 144 22.90 31.26 -12.51
C ILE A 144 24.31 31.59 -13.03
N SER A 145 24.42 31.76 -14.35
CA SER A 145 25.63 32.29 -15.02
C SER A 145 25.55 33.80 -15.14
#